data_AF-A0A7S3GSJ3-F1
#
_entry.id   AF-A0A7S3GSJ3-F1
#
_cell.length_a   1.000
_cell.length_b   1.000
_cell.length_c   1.000
_cell.angle_alpha   90.00
_cell.angle_beta   90.00
_cell.angle_gamma   90.00
#
_symmetry.space_group_name_H-M   'P 1'
#
loop_
_entity.id
_entity.type
_entity.pdbx_description
1 polymer ?
#
loop_
_entity_poly.entity_id
_entity_poly.type
_entity_poly.pdbx_seq_one_letter_code
_entity_poly.pdbx_strand_id
1 'polypeptide(L)'
;AIPANEQPAKVIMTDFHHEVVDLLAHNLDINASAQDPCILEADLLDWSTVTSSDYLRYNAKIMIVADCTYSESGNVNLVSAFKIFLHTMSNTSTGGDENSAVKPDQDHLENMSTCDKEAYMLSLVTLRTPFILIACTVRSPETFAHF
;
A
#
# COMPACT_ATOMS: atom_id res chain seq x y z
N ALA A 1 14.82 -3.02 -14.61
CA ALA A 1 14.00 -3.86 -13.71
C ALA A 1 14.60 -3.77 -12.31
N ILE A 2 13.77 -3.66 -11.27
CA ILE A 2 14.23 -3.65 -9.88
C ILE A 2 14.82 -5.04 -9.56
N PRO A 3 16.00 -5.14 -8.93
CA PRO A 3 16.59 -6.42 -8.53
C PRO A 3 15.63 -7.29 -7.69
N ALA A 4 15.65 -8.61 -7.86
CA ALA A 4 14.73 -9.53 -7.17
C ALA A 4 14.83 -9.52 -5.63
N ASN A 5 15.99 -9.14 -5.10
CA ASN A 5 16.23 -8.94 -3.67
C ASN A 5 15.72 -7.58 -3.16
N GLU A 6 15.35 -6.68 -4.07
CA GLU A 6 14.80 -5.35 -3.82
C GLU A 6 13.33 -5.25 -4.23
N GLN A 7 12.66 -6.38 -4.43
CA GLN A 7 11.24 -6.42 -4.72
C GLN A 7 10.44 -6.74 -3.45
N PRO A 8 9.25 -6.13 -3.28
CA PRO A 8 8.32 -6.52 -2.23
C PRO A 8 7.93 -8.00 -2.38
N ALA A 9 7.58 -8.68 -1.28
CA ALA A 9 7.01 -10.03 -1.40
C ALA A 9 5.61 -10.01 -2.01
N LYS A 10 4.85 -8.93 -1.75
CA LYS A 10 3.46 -8.80 -2.15
C LYS A 10 3.05 -7.35 -2.36
N VAL A 11 2.34 -7.10 -3.47
CA VAL A 11 1.67 -5.84 -3.77
C VAL A 11 0.19 -6.10 -3.96
N ILE A 12 -0.63 -5.35 -3.25
CA ILE A 12 -2.09 -5.40 -3.37
C ILE A 12 -2.54 -4.07 -3.94
N MET A 13 -3.13 -4.11 -5.14
CA MET A 13 -3.71 -2.95 -5.81
C MET A 13 -5.20 -2.89 -5.47
N THR A 14 -5.69 -1.75 -4.99
CA THR A 14 -7.09 -1.64 -4.56
C THR A 14 -7.80 -0.43 -5.13
N ASP A 15 -9.11 -0.57 -5.33
CA ASP A 15 -10.07 0.49 -5.63
C ASP A 15 -11.45 0.09 -5.05
N PHE A 16 -12.40 1.02 -4.99
CA PHE A 16 -13.77 0.72 -4.55
C PHE A 16 -14.69 0.34 -5.71
N HIS A 17 -14.32 0.68 -6.96
CA HIS A 17 -15.07 0.29 -8.15
C HIS A 17 -14.63 -1.07 -8.66
N HIS A 18 -15.58 -2.00 -8.78
CA HIS A 18 -15.36 -3.31 -9.41
C HIS A 18 -14.70 -3.22 -10.78
N GLU A 19 -15.16 -2.31 -11.64
CA GLU A 19 -14.62 -2.12 -13.00
C GLU A 19 -13.13 -1.76 -13.00
N VAL A 20 -12.68 -0.99 -12.01
CA VAL A 20 -11.27 -0.61 -11.87
C VAL A 20 -10.46 -1.79 -11.35
N VAL A 21 -10.99 -2.55 -10.39
CA VAL A 21 -10.35 -3.76 -9.87
C VAL A 21 -10.21 -4.84 -10.95
N ASP A 22 -11.23 -5.02 -11.80
CA ASP A 22 -11.17 -5.93 -12.95
C ASP A 22 -10.09 -5.49 -13.96
N LEU A 23 -9.99 -4.19 -14.24
CA LEU A 23 -8.93 -3.63 -15.08
C LEU A 23 -7.54 -3.81 -14.46
N LEU A 24 -7.40 -3.60 -13.14
CA LEU A 24 -6.17 -3.86 -12.42
C LEU A 24 -5.78 -5.34 -12.54
N ALA A 25 -6.69 -6.26 -12.29
CA ALA A 25 -6.46 -7.70 -12.42
C ALA A 25 -5.99 -8.05 -13.85
N HIS A 26 -6.65 -7.51 -14.88
CA HIS A 26 -6.23 -7.71 -16.27
C HIS A 26 -4.81 -7.17 -16.54
N ASN A 27 -4.48 -5.98 -16.02
CA ASN A 27 -3.14 -5.40 -16.15
C ASN A 27 -2.09 -6.23 -15.42
N LEU A 28 -2.42 -6.82 -14.27
CA LEU A 28 -1.53 -7.75 -13.57
C LEU A 28 -1.25 -8.98 -14.42
N ASP A 29 -2.28 -9.58 -15.04
CA ASP A 29 -2.13 -10.76 -15.90
C ASP A 29 -1.22 -10.48 -17.12
N ILE A 30 -1.37 -9.31 -17.75
CA ILE A 30 -0.52 -8.90 -18.89
C ILE A 30 0.94 -8.75 -18.46
N ASN A 31 1.18 -8.21 -17.26
CA ASN A 31 2.51 -7.92 -16.76
C ASN A 31 3.10 -9.07 -15.92
N ALA A 32 2.35 -10.15 -15.73
CA ALA A 32 2.79 -11.31 -14.97
C ALA A 32 3.97 -12.00 -15.66
N SER A 33 5.13 -11.96 -15.02
CA SER A 33 6.29 -12.73 -15.42
C SER A 33 6.42 -13.97 -14.54
N ALA A 34 6.55 -15.15 -15.14
CA ALA A 34 6.76 -16.41 -14.41
C ALA A 34 8.04 -16.44 -13.55
N GLN A 35 8.91 -15.44 -13.71
CA GLN A 35 10.16 -15.29 -12.97
C GLN A 35 10.09 -14.21 -11.87
N ASP A 36 8.93 -13.55 -11.71
CA ASP A 36 8.78 -12.48 -10.72
C ASP A 36 8.53 -13.09 -9.32
N PRO A 37 9.40 -12.84 -8.32
CA PRO A 37 9.19 -13.31 -6.96
C PRO A 37 8.10 -12.53 -6.20
N CYS A 38 7.59 -11.42 -6.75
CA CYS A 38 6.55 -10.61 -6.13
C CYS A 38 5.15 -11.17 -6.43
N ILE A 39 4.36 -11.39 -5.38
CA ILE A 39 2.92 -11.71 -5.50
C ILE A 39 2.16 -10.43 -5.83
N LEU A 40 1.43 -10.40 -6.93
CA LEU A 40 0.57 -9.28 -7.32
C LEU A 40 -0.90 -9.67 -7.19
N GLU A 41 -1.68 -8.84 -6.51
CA GLU A 41 -3.12 -9.05 -6.33
C GLU A 41 -3.89 -7.75 -6.59
N ALA A 42 -5.11 -7.88 -7.10
CA ALA A 42 -6.09 -6.79 -7.16
C ALA A 42 -7.27 -7.13 -6.26
N ASP A 43 -7.77 -6.16 -5.49
CA ASP A 43 -8.85 -6.38 -4.53
C ASP A 43 -9.69 -5.12 -4.30
N LEU A 44 -10.90 -5.30 -3.77
CA LEU A 44 -11.81 -4.21 -3.45
C LEU A 44 -11.49 -3.63 -2.07
N LEU A 45 -11.39 -2.30 -2.02
CA LEU A 45 -11.25 -1.55 -0.78
C LEU A 45 -12.01 -0.23 -0.88
N ASP A 46 -13.11 -0.14 -0.13
CA ASP A 46 -13.84 1.12 0.06
C ASP A 46 -13.38 1.79 1.35
N TRP A 47 -12.75 2.96 1.22
CA TRP A 47 -12.27 3.74 2.37
C TRP A 47 -13.39 4.21 3.30
N SER A 48 -14.62 4.33 2.80
CA SER A 48 -15.76 4.74 3.62
C SER A 48 -16.20 3.66 4.61
N THR A 49 -15.86 2.40 4.34
CA THR A 49 -16.29 1.24 5.14
C THR A 49 -15.12 0.39 5.66
N VAL A 50 -13.88 0.79 5.39
CA VAL A 50 -12.70 0.00 5.75
C VAL A 50 -12.56 -0.20 7.26
N THR A 51 -12.07 -1.36 7.65
CA THR A 51 -11.91 -1.77 9.05
C THR A 51 -10.50 -2.25 9.37
N SER A 52 -10.19 -2.45 10.65
CA SER A 52 -8.94 -3.11 11.07
C SER A 52 -8.80 -4.54 10.54
N SER A 53 -9.91 -5.23 10.26
CA SER A 53 -9.87 -6.58 9.69
C SER A 53 -9.33 -6.58 8.27
N ASP A 54 -9.64 -5.54 7.48
CA ASP A 54 -9.10 -5.37 6.13
C ASP A 54 -7.58 -5.17 6.17
N TYR A 55 -7.10 -4.35 7.11
CA TYR A 55 -5.67 -4.22 7.37
C TYR A 55 -5.03 -5.56 7.70
N LEU A 56 -5.59 -6.33 8.63
CA LEU A 56 -5.03 -7.60 9.08
C LEU A 56 -5.00 -8.64 7.95
N ARG A 57 -6.02 -8.64 7.09
CA ARG A 57 -6.07 -9.48 5.87
C ARG A 57 -4.89 -9.20 4.95
N TYR A 58 -4.54 -7.93 4.77
CA TYR A 58 -3.44 -7.51 3.89
C TYR A 58 -2.06 -7.54 4.56
N ASN A 59 -2.01 -7.33 5.88
CA ASN A 59 -0.81 -7.20 6.70
C ASN A 59 0.27 -6.28 6.07
N ALA A 60 -0.18 -5.19 5.46
CA ALA A 60 0.72 -4.25 4.80
C ALA A 60 1.48 -3.39 5.81
N LYS A 61 2.73 -3.05 5.51
CA LYS A 61 3.49 -2.06 6.31
C LYS A 61 3.68 -0.73 5.61
N ILE A 62 3.43 -0.69 4.30
CA ILE A 62 3.45 0.53 3.51
C ILE A 62 2.10 0.67 2.80
N MET A 63 1.60 1.89 2.77
CA MET A 63 0.52 2.30 1.90
C MET A 63 1.06 3.33 0.90
N ILE A 64 0.81 3.11 -0.37
CA ILE A 64 1.11 4.06 -1.44
C ILE A 64 -0.22 4.54 -1.99
N VAL A 65 -0.39 5.84 -2.10
CA VAL A 65 -1.62 6.46 -2.59
C VAL A 65 -1.25 7.48 -3.64
N ALA A 66 -1.78 7.34 -4.85
CA ALA A 66 -1.44 8.20 -5.99
C ALA A 66 -2.68 8.96 -6.47
N ASP A 67 -2.57 10.29 -6.50
CA ASP A 67 -3.59 11.21 -7.03
C ASP A 67 -5.02 11.00 -6.48
N CYS A 68 -5.14 10.84 -5.16
CA CYS A 68 -6.41 10.50 -4.51
C CYS A 68 -7.08 11.69 -3.77
N THR A 69 -6.55 12.91 -3.93
CA THR A 69 -6.93 14.05 -3.07
C THR A 69 -7.89 15.08 -3.69
N TYR A 70 -8.51 14.72 -4.82
CA TYR A 70 -9.33 15.61 -5.64
C TYR A 70 -10.79 15.79 -5.16
N SER A 71 -11.25 15.00 -4.18
CA SER A 71 -12.63 15.05 -3.67
C SER A 71 -12.65 15.30 -2.16
N GLU A 72 -13.44 16.27 -1.69
CA GLU A 72 -13.57 16.59 -0.26
C GLU A 72 -14.08 15.39 0.55
N SER A 73 -15.12 14.71 0.08
CA SER A 73 -15.63 13.50 0.74
C SER A 73 -14.65 12.34 0.66
N GLY A 74 -13.92 12.22 -0.46
CA GLY A 74 -12.85 11.24 -0.63
C GLY A 74 -11.71 11.47 0.36
N ASN A 75 -11.32 12.72 0.59
CA ASN A 75 -10.27 13.12 1.54
C ASN A 75 -10.61 12.72 2.98
N VAL A 76 -11.87 12.91 3.39
CA VAL A 76 -12.34 12.49 4.73
C VAL A 76 -12.20 10.98 4.90
N ASN A 77 -12.64 10.21 3.90
CA ASN A 77 -12.57 8.75 3.93
C ASN A 77 -11.11 8.25 3.89
N LEU A 78 -10.26 8.85 3.05
CA LEU A 78 -8.84 8.52 2.95
C LEU A 78 -8.11 8.74 4.28
N VAL A 79 -8.34 9.88 4.94
CA VAL A 79 -7.75 10.16 6.26
C VAL A 79 -8.26 9.18 7.32
N SER A 80 -9.55 8.83 7.27
CA SER A 80 -10.13 7.82 8.17
C SER A 80 -9.47 6.45 7.98
N ALA A 81 -9.32 6.02 6.73
CA ALA A 81 -8.61 4.80 6.37
C ALA A 81 -7.17 4.82 6.91
N PHE A 82 -6.40 5.88 6.64
CA PHE A 82 -5.03 5.98 7.16
C PHE A 82 -4.95 5.87 8.69
N LYS A 83 -5.88 6.49 9.42
CA LYS A 83 -5.93 6.36 10.88
C LYS A 83 -6.12 4.91 11.30
N ILE A 84 -7.08 4.19 10.70
CA ILE A 84 -7.33 2.78 11.00
C ILE A 84 -6.08 1.94 10.72
N PHE A 85 -5.46 2.13 9.56
CA PHE A 85 -4.23 1.43 9.17
C PHE A 85 -3.08 1.66 10.14
N LEU A 86 -2.76 2.93 10.44
CA LEU A 86 -1.65 3.29 11.32
C LEU A 86 -1.89 2.84 12.77
N HIS A 87 -3.10 2.97 13.29
CA HIS A 87 -3.44 2.46 14.62
C HIS A 87 -3.34 0.94 14.70
N THR A 88 -3.83 0.22 13.69
CA THR A 88 -3.77 -1.25 13.69
C THR A 88 -2.32 -1.74 13.56
N MET A 89 -1.49 -1.06 12.79
CA MET A 89 -0.04 -1.33 12.70
C MET A 89 0.68 -1.12 14.04
N SER A 90 0.33 -0.07 14.79
CA SER A 90 0.90 0.21 16.11
C SER A 90 0.49 -0.86 17.16
N ASN A 91 -0.77 -1.29 17.13
CA ASN A 91 -1.27 -2.27 18.10
C ASN A 91 -0.75 -3.69 17.83
N THR A 92 -0.52 -4.05 16.57
CA THR A 92 0.05 -5.36 16.21
C THR A 92 1.54 -5.48 16.54
N SER A 93 2.26 -4.37 16.61
CA SER A 93 3.69 -4.32 16.95
C SER A 93 3.99 -4.25 18.45
N THR A 94 2.97 -4.29 19.30
CA THR A 94 3.10 -4.30 20.78
C THR A 94 2.69 -5.63 21.42
N GLY A 95 2.28 -6.63 20.62
CA GLY A 95 1.67 -7.89 21.10
C GLY A 95 2.51 -9.18 20.95
N GLY A 96 3.73 -9.15 20.43
CA GLY A 96 4.54 -10.37 20.29
C GLY A 96 5.93 -10.12 19.73
N ASP A 97 6.93 -10.74 20.36
CA ASP A 97 8.37 -10.77 20.07
C ASP A 97 9.21 -9.55 20.50
N GLU A 98 9.81 -9.68 21.69
CA GLU A 98 10.85 -8.82 22.27
C GLU A 98 12.18 -8.77 21.46
N ASN A 99 12.20 -9.20 20.19
CA ASN A 99 13.43 -9.28 19.39
C ASN A 99 13.30 -8.89 17.89
N SER A 100 12.19 -8.31 17.42
CA SER A 100 12.12 -7.88 16.01
C SER A 100 11.13 -6.76 15.76
N ALA A 101 11.62 -5.53 15.86
CA ALA A 101 11.45 -4.46 14.89
C ALA A 101 12.04 -3.19 15.49
N VAL A 102 12.99 -2.59 14.79
CA VAL A 102 13.44 -1.22 15.07
C VAL A 102 12.20 -0.33 14.93
N LYS A 103 11.60 0.07 16.06
CA LYS A 103 10.64 1.16 16.09
C LYS A 103 11.44 2.44 15.82
N PRO A 104 11.21 3.16 14.72
CA PRO A 104 11.68 4.53 14.69
C PRO A 104 10.80 5.31 15.66
N ASP A 105 11.43 5.88 16.67
CA ASP A 105 10.81 6.88 17.54
C ASP A 105 10.22 7.99 16.66
N GLN A 106 9.00 8.45 16.93
CA GLN A 106 8.31 9.44 16.08
C GLN A 106 9.11 10.75 15.96
N ASP A 107 9.89 11.09 16.99
CA ASP A 107 10.81 12.23 17.00
C ASP A 107 12.07 12.04 16.12
N HIS A 108 12.39 10.79 15.75
CA HIS A 108 13.56 10.47 14.93
C HIS A 108 13.29 10.59 13.42
N LEU A 109 12.06 10.32 12.96
CA LEU A 109 11.74 10.33 11.52
C LEU A 109 11.69 11.75 10.92
N GLU A 110 11.27 12.74 11.70
CA GLU A 110 11.23 14.15 11.27
C GLU A 110 12.63 14.78 11.18
N ASN A 111 13.61 14.23 11.90
CA ASN A 111 15.00 14.67 11.92
C ASN A 111 15.94 13.80 11.06
N MET A 112 15.42 12.75 10.40
CA MET A 112 16.21 11.87 9.55
C MET A 112 16.67 12.59 8.28
N SER A 113 17.97 12.46 7.99
CA SER A 113 18.53 12.95 6.74
C SER A 113 17.91 12.20 5.56
N THR A 114 17.98 12.77 4.35
CA THR A 114 17.53 12.10 3.12
C THR A 114 18.17 10.71 2.95
N CYS A 115 19.42 10.54 3.38
CA CYS A 115 20.15 9.27 3.36
C CYS A 115 19.50 8.20 4.27
N ASP A 116 19.01 8.60 5.45
CA ASP A 116 18.39 7.67 6.40
C ASP A 116 17.00 7.24 5.94
N LYS A 117 16.27 8.14 5.25
CA LYS A 117 14.97 7.81 4.63
C LYS A 117 15.12 6.81 3.49
N GLU A 118 16.16 6.96 2.66
CA GLU A 118 16.50 5.97 1.64
C GLU A 118 16.88 4.63 2.28
N ALA A 119 17.67 4.63 3.36
CA ALA A 119 18.02 3.40 4.09
C ALA A 119 16.79 2.71 4.71
N TYR A 120 15.83 3.46 5.24
CA TYR A 120 14.58 2.92 5.77
C TYR A 120 13.71 2.32 4.67
N MET A 121 13.51 3.05 3.56
CA MET A 121 12.78 2.54 2.40
C MET A 121 13.45 1.28 1.83
N LEU A 122 14.78 1.28 1.74
CA LEU A 122 15.57 0.13 1.31
C LEU A 122 15.42 -1.04 2.29
N SER A 123 15.33 -0.79 3.60
CA SER A 123 15.12 -1.85 4.60
C SER A 123 13.73 -2.49 4.49
N LEU A 124 12.68 -1.71 4.25
CA LEU A 124 11.33 -2.24 4.03
C LEU A 124 11.25 -3.12 2.78
N VAL A 125 12.00 -2.72 1.74
CA VAL A 125 12.17 -3.45 0.50
C VAL A 125 13.00 -4.72 0.70
N THR A 126 14.10 -4.65 1.44
CA THR A 126 14.98 -5.80 1.75
C THR A 126 14.28 -6.85 2.61
N LEU A 127 13.40 -6.40 3.52
CA LEU A 127 12.53 -7.28 4.33
C LEU A 127 11.39 -7.91 3.52
N ARG A 128 11.30 -7.62 2.22
CA ARG A 128 10.23 -8.07 1.30
C ARG A 128 8.85 -7.82 1.87
N THR A 129 8.67 -6.66 2.49
CA THR A 129 7.44 -6.37 3.22
C THR A 129 6.25 -6.21 2.28
N PRO A 130 5.06 -6.75 2.60
CA PRO A 130 3.86 -6.47 1.83
C PRO A 130 3.50 -4.97 1.87
N PHE A 131 3.05 -4.44 0.73
CA PHE A 131 2.47 -3.10 0.69
C PHE A 131 1.17 -3.05 -0.12
N ILE A 132 0.34 -2.06 0.22
CA ILE A 132 -0.89 -1.76 -0.52
C ILE A 132 -0.64 -0.53 -1.37
N LEU A 133 -0.93 -0.66 -2.66
CA LEU A 133 -1.02 0.46 -3.57
C LEU A 133 -2.49 0.77 -3.79
N ILE A 134 -2.86 2.02 -3.61
CA ILE A 134 -4.18 2.53 -3.93
C ILE A 134 -3.99 3.53 -5.07
N ALA A 135 -4.44 3.14 -6.26
CA ALA A 135 -4.34 3.93 -7.46
C ALA A 135 -5.75 4.29 -7.91
N CYS A 136 -6.21 5.50 -7.57
CA CYS A 136 -7.49 5.97 -8.04
C CYS A 136 -7.34 6.56 -9.44
N THR A 137 -8.19 6.12 -10.35
CA THR A 137 -8.34 6.76 -11.67
C THR A 137 -9.40 7.85 -11.59
N VAL A 138 -9.08 9.02 -12.13
CA VAL A 138 -10.07 10.07 -12.35
C VAL A 138 -11.12 9.53 -13.32
N ARG A 139 -12.38 9.41 -12.88
CA ARG A 139 -13.51 9.20 -13.79
C ARG A 139 -13.81 10.50 -14.51
N SER A 140 -13.07 10.77 -15.59
CA SER A 140 -13.60 11.56 -16.70
C SER A 140 -13.98 10.58 -17.83
N PRO A 141 -15.07 10.83 -18.57
CA PRO A 141 -15.40 10.05 -19.77
C PRO A 141 -14.25 9.99 -20.78
N GLU A 142 -13.35 10.96 -20.76
CA GLU A 142 -12.17 11.03 -21.63
C GLU A 142 -11.06 10.10 -21.14
N THR A 143 -10.91 9.91 -19.82
CA THR A 143 -9.85 9.07 -19.24
C THR A 143 -10.03 7.58 -19.55
N PHE A 144 -11.28 7.10 -19.65
CA PHE A 144 -11.55 5.68 -19.94
C PHE A 144 -11.52 5.32 -21.43
N ALA A 145 -11.66 6.29 -22.33
CA ALA A 145 -11.61 6.06 -23.78
C ALA A 145 -10.17 5.78 -24.30
N HIS A 146 -9.18 5.88 -23.42
CA HIS A 146 -7.75 5.74 -23.75
C HIS A 146 -7.05 4.56 -23.05
N PHE A 147 -7.80 3.75 -22.29
CA PHE A 147 -7.36 2.44 -21.79
C PHE A 147 -8.09 1.33 -22.55
#